data_AF-A0A367LXP8-F1
#
_entry.id   AF-A0A367LXP8-F1
#
_cell.length_a   1.000
_cell.length_b   1.000
_cell.length_c   1.000
_cell.angle_alpha   90.00
_cell.angle_beta   90.00
_cell.angle_gamma   90.00
#
_symmetry.space_group_name_H-M   'P 1'
#
loop_
_entity.id
_entity.type
_entity.pdbx_description
1 polymer ?
#
loop_
_entity_poly.entity_id
_entity_poly.type
_entity_poly.pdbx_seq_one_letter_code
_entity_poly.pdbx_strand_id
1 'polypeptide(L)' 'LTEGVAEMLREDAQKAGQSIEEAGTAFVRQHRSSSIIQRLATPEEVANLVVYTCSTQASATTGAALRVDGGVLDSLA' A
#
# COMPACT_ATOMS: atom_id res chain seq x y z
N LEU A 1 -9.02 -2.54 -1.25
CA LEU A 1 -8.27 -2.95 -2.46
C LEU A 1 -8.81 -2.15 -3.64
N THR A 2 -7.98 -1.57 -4.51
CA THR A 2 -8.48 -0.82 -5.68
C THR A 2 -8.82 -1.75 -6.84
N GLU A 3 -9.77 -1.35 -7.68
CA GLU A 3 -10.21 -2.12 -8.86
C GLU A 3 -9.03 -2.56 -9.75
N GLY A 4 -8.12 -1.65 -10.10
CA GLY A 4 -6.98 -1.98 -10.97
C GLY A 4 -6.03 -3.03 -10.37
N VAL A 5 -5.87 -3.06 -9.05
CA VAL A 5 -5.06 -4.09 -8.36
C VAL A 5 -5.81 -5.43 -8.33
N ALA A 6 -7.14 -5.40 -8.20
CA ALA A 6 -7.95 -6.61 -8.30
C ALA A 6 -7.83 -7.23 -9.69
N GLU A 7 -7.88 -6.42 -10.76
CA GLU A 7 -7.67 -6.89 -12.13
C GLU A 7 -6.28 -7.47 -12.34
N MET A 8 -5.24 -6.77 -11.88
CA MET A 8 -3.86 -7.24 -12.00
C MET A 8 -3.63 -8.62 -11.37
N LEU A 9 -4.26 -8.90 -10.23
CA LEU A 9 -4.04 -10.14 -9.46
C LEU A 9 -4.98 -11.29 -9.84
N ARG A 10 -5.98 -11.04 -10.69
CA ARG A 10 -7.09 -11.96 -10.96
C ARG A 10 -6.62 -13.31 -11.51
N GLU A 11 -5.75 -13.26 -12.52
CA GLU A 11 -5.25 -14.48 -13.17
C GLU A 11 -4.38 -15.32 -12.21
N ASP A 12 -3.53 -14.66 -11.44
CA ASP A 12 -2.63 -15.34 -10.50
C ASP A 12 -3.41 -15.97 -9.34
N ALA A 13 -4.41 -15.26 -8.81
CA ALA A 13 -5.31 -15.78 -7.78
C ALA A 13 -6.07 -17.02 -8.28
N GLN A 14 -6.58 -16.99 -9.51
CA GLN A 14 -7.27 -18.13 -10.14
C GLN A 14 -6.34 -19.34 -10.34
N LYS A 15 -5.12 -19.11 -10.86
CA LYS A 15 -4.12 -20.19 -11.05
C LYS A 15 -3.71 -20.83 -9.73
N ALA A 16 -3.60 -20.03 -8.67
CA ALA A 16 -3.22 -20.50 -7.34
C ALA A 16 -4.40 -21.07 -6.52
N GLY A 17 -5.65 -20.89 -6.97
CA GLY A 17 -6.85 -21.29 -6.22
C GLY A 17 -7.04 -20.52 -4.91
N GLN A 18 -6.61 -19.25 -4.87
CA GLN A 18 -6.61 -18.40 -3.67
C GLN A 18 -7.53 -17.18 -3.85
N SER A 19 -7.87 -16.52 -2.74
CA SER A 19 -8.53 -15.22 -2.77
C SER A 19 -7.61 -14.14 -3.36
N ILE A 20 -8.19 -13.02 -3.82
CA ILE A 20 -7.43 -11.88 -4.34
C ILE A 20 -6.56 -11.27 -3.22
N GLU A 21 -7.05 -11.28 -1.99
CA GLU A 21 -6.34 -10.80 -0.80
C GLU A 21 -5.09 -11.64 -0.49
N GLU A 22 -5.22 -12.97 -0.57
CA GLU A 22 -4.10 -13.89 -0.41
C GLU A 22 -3.09 -13.74 -1.54
N ALA A 23 -3.57 -13.67 -2.79
CA ALA A 23 -2.71 -13.44 -3.95
C ALA A 23 -1.96 -12.10 -3.85
N GLY A 24 -2.62 -11.04 -3.38
CA GLY A 24 -1.99 -9.73 -3.14
C GLY A 24 -0.93 -9.78 -2.04
N THR A 25 -1.19 -10.51 -0.96
CA THR A 25 -0.20 -10.72 0.11
C THR A 25 1.01 -11.49 -0.41
N ALA A 26 0.80 -12.59 -1.13
CA ALA A 26 1.86 -13.36 -1.76
C ALA A 26 2.67 -12.50 -2.75
N PHE A 27 2.00 -11.70 -3.57
CA PHE A 27 2.62 -10.80 -4.52
C PHE A 27 3.55 -9.80 -3.83
N VAL A 28 3.11 -9.15 -2.74
CA VAL A 28 3.95 -8.19 -1.99
C VAL A 28 5.16 -8.89 -1.39
N ARG A 29 4.98 -10.05 -0.75
CA ARG A 29 6.09 -10.82 -0.16
C ARG A 29 7.13 -11.22 -1.21
N GLN A 30 6.68 -11.58 -2.41
CA GLN A 30 7.54 -12.03 -3.49
C GLN A 30 8.24 -10.89 -4.24
N HIS A 31 7.51 -9.83 -4.61
CA HIS A 31 7.98 -8.80 -5.52
C HIS A 31 8.37 -7.49 -4.82
N ARG A 32 7.95 -7.29 -3.58
CA ARG A 32 8.21 -6.11 -2.74
C ARG A 32 8.75 -6.56 -1.40
N SER A 33 9.76 -7.44 -1.42
CA SER A 33 10.32 -8.09 -0.24
C SER A 33 10.83 -7.11 0.82
N SER A 34 11.19 -5.88 0.45
CA SER A 34 11.57 -4.80 1.37
C SER A 34 10.40 -4.21 2.16
N SER A 35 9.14 -4.42 1.72
CA SER A 35 7.94 -3.95 2.42
C SER A 35 7.97 -4.37 3.88
N ILE A 36 7.77 -3.45 4.81
CA ILE A 36 7.72 -3.82 6.23
C ILE A 36 6.37 -4.45 6.59
N ILE A 37 5.27 -3.94 6.01
CA ILE A 37 3.92 -4.43 6.32
C ILE A 37 3.57 -5.76 5.64
N GLN A 38 4.32 -6.17 4.61
CA GLN A 38 4.21 -7.49 3.94
C GLN A 38 2.79 -7.82 3.44
N ARG A 39 2.02 -6.80 3.08
CA ARG A 39 0.66 -6.86 2.50
C ARG A 39 0.40 -5.64 1.63
N LEU A 40 -0.68 -5.67 0.86
CA LEU A 40 -1.16 -4.47 0.18
C LEU A 40 -1.64 -3.43 1.20
N ALA A 41 -1.25 -2.17 0.99
CA ALA A 41 -1.86 -1.04 1.67
C ALA A 41 -3.28 -0.82 1.14
N THR A 42 -4.18 -0.34 1.98
CA THR A 42 -5.56 -0.04 1.58
C THR A 42 -5.73 1.43 1.18
N PRO A 43 -6.74 1.76 0.35
CA PRO A 43 -7.05 3.16 0.04
C PRO A 43 -7.32 4.01 1.29
N GLU A 44 -7.91 3.41 2.32
CA GLU A 44 -8.21 4.08 3.59
C GLU A 44 -6.93 4.46 4.33
N GLU A 45 -5.87 3.64 4.27
CA GLU A 45 -4.57 3.98 4.86
C GLU A 45 -3.96 5.23 4.20
N VAL A 46 -4.13 5.39 2.88
CA VAL A 46 -3.72 6.62 2.16
C VAL A 46 -4.62 7.80 2.54
N ALA A 47 -5.94 7.58 2.57
CA ALA A 47 -6.91 8.62 2.90
C ALA A 47 -6.72 9.16 4.33
N ASN A 48 -6.36 8.31 5.28
CA ASN A 48 -6.09 8.72 6.66
C ASN A 48 -4.92 9.71 6.76
N LEU A 49 -3.84 9.49 5.99
CA LEU A 49 -2.75 10.47 5.93
C LEU A 49 -3.25 11.79 5.33
N VAL A 50 -4.03 11.75 4.25
CA VAL A 50 -4.60 12.95 3.62
C VAL A 50 -5.46 13.73 4.62
N VAL A 51 -6.36 13.06 5.34
CA VAL A 51 -7.20 13.66 6.38
C VAL A 51 -6.34 14.32 7.46
N TYR A 52 -5.30 13.65 7.93
CA TYR A 52 -4.35 14.22 8.88
C TYR A 52 -3.69 15.49 8.33
N THR A 53 -3.18 15.45 7.10
CA THR A 53 -2.49 16.59 6.48
C THR A 53 -3.37 17.80 6.20
N CYS A 54 -4.68 17.58 5.98
CA CYS A 54 -5.66 18.65 5.82
C CYS A 54 -6.13 19.24 7.16
N SER A 55 -5.75 18.64 8.29
CA SER A 55 -6.19 19.06 9.62
C SER A 55 -5.30 20.14 10.24
N THR A 56 -5.80 20.83 11.26
CA THR A 56 -5.02 21.81 12.04
C THR A 56 -3.81 21.19 12.76
N GLN A 57 -3.84 19.87 13.00
CA GLN A 57 -2.73 19.14 13.65
C GLN A 57 -1.48 19.04 12.75
N ALA A 58 -1.64 19.26 11.45
CA ALA A 58 -0.54 19.29 10.48
C ALA A 58 -0.14 20.73 10.11
N SER A 59 -0.50 21.75 10.91
CA SER A 59 -0.29 23.17 10.59
C SER A 59 1.17 23.58 10.30
N ALA A 60 2.16 22.83 10.80
CA ALA A 60 3.58 23.06 10.52
C ALA A 60 4.18 22.09 9.47
N THR A 61 3.37 21.24 8.87
CA THR A 61 3.79 20.27 7.84
C THR A 61 3.56 20.87 6.46
N THR A 62 4.62 21.35 5.81
CA THR A 62 4.55 21.98 4.49
C THR A 62 5.78 21.65 3.66
N GLY A 63 5.62 21.59 2.32
CA GLY A 63 6.73 21.37 1.38
C GLY A 63 7.37 19.97 1.40
N ALA A 64 6.79 19.01 2.11
CA ALA A 64 7.33 17.66 2.28
C ALA A 64 6.55 16.62 1.45
N ALA A 65 7.27 15.60 0.95
CA ALA A 65 6.68 14.40 0.37
C ALA A 65 6.46 13.35 1.47
N LEU A 66 5.21 13.18 1.91
CA LEU A 66 4.84 12.22 2.95
C LEU A 66 4.51 10.85 2.32
N ARG A 67 5.04 9.77 2.90
CA ARG A 67 4.97 8.42 2.31
C ARG A 67 3.87 7.57 2.95
N VAL A 68 3.16 6.81 2.12
CA VAL A 68 2.23 5.72 2.51
C VAL A 68 2.55 4.50 1.68
N ASP A 69 3.75 3.96 1.85
CA ASP A 69 4.28 2.86 1.03
C ASP A 69 4.44 1.54 1.80
N GLY A 70 4.11 1.52 3.10
CA GLY A 70 4.28 0.35 3.93
C GLY A 70 5.76 -0.04 4.15
N GLY A 71 6.68 0.91 3.99
CA GLY A 71 8.12 0.71 4.18
C GLY A 71 8.81 0.00 3.02
N VAL A 72 8.27 0.07 1.80
CA VAL A 72 8.91 -0.51 0.61
C VAL A 72 10.23 0.19 0.28
N LEU A 73 10.30 1.51 0.46
CA LEU A 73 11.53 2.26 0.29
C LEU A 73 12.44 2.05 1.51
N ASP A 74 13.68 1.63 1.26
CA ASP A 74 14.71 1.36 2.26
C ASP A 74 15.66 2.54 2.48
N SER A 75 15.25 3.74 2.05
CA SER A 75 16.02 4.98 2.15
C SER A 75 15.26 6.07 2.90
N LEU A 76 15.99 6.85 3.68
CA LEU A 76 15.51 8.07 4.35
C LEU A 76 15.60 9.33 3.46
N ALA A 77 16.37 9.26 2.38
CA ALA A 77 16.46 10.31 1.37
C ALA A 77 15.25 10.25 0.42
#